data_AF-A0A536SG84-F1
#
_entry.id   AF-A0A536SG84-F1
#
_cell.length_a   1.000
_cell.length_b   1.000
_cell.length_c   1.000
_cell.angle_alpha   90.00
_cell.angle_beta   90.00
_cell.angle_gamma   90.00
#
_symmetry.space_group_name_H-M   'P 1'
#
loop_
_entity.id
_entity.type
_entity.pdbx_description
1 polymer ?
#
loop_
_entity_poly.entity_id
_entity_poly.type
_entity_poly.pdbx_seq_one_letter_code
_entity_poly.pdbx_strand_id
1 'polypeptide(L)'
;MSEGYIMLGFVVIMILYAVIGLMAAAGAIFIARKIFGPKAEQFFYGMFLILVAAFYLAFVAYFGNAAAWHVETAAVLVFAMISVFGVRIPIALIAGYSLHGLWDLLHELQAYGAYSAFEPGQLTAVPLAYGVFCAAFDVCIAAYCYARRAEWSAAWTVQPEAMPPA
;
A
#
# COMPACT_ATOMS: atom_id res chain seq x y z
N MET A 1 19.17 2.46 -30.41
CA MET A 1 17.71 2.67 -30.44
C MET A 1 17.46 4.16 -30.20
N SER A 2 16.52 4.80 -30.90
CA SER A 2 16.23 6.21 -30.63
C SER A 2 15.62 6.38 -29.23
N GLU A 3 15.85 7.53 -28.60
CA GLU A 3 15.27 7.87 -27.29
C GLU A 3 13.74 7.72 -27.27
N GLY A 4 13.08 8.02 -28.41
CA GLY A 4 11.63 7.86 -28.56
C GLY A 4 11.14 6.42 -28.36
N TYR A 5 11.88 5.40 -28.81
CA TYR A 5 11.49 4.00 -28.59
C TYR A 5 11.69 3.56 -27.12
N ILE A 6 12.71 4.10 -26.45
CA ILE A 6 12.95 3.83 -25.03
C ILE A 6 11.82 4.43 -24.19
N MET A 7 11.46 5.68 -24.45
CA MET A 7 10.36 6.36 -23.76
C MET A 7 9.01 5.67 -24.01
N LEU A 8 8.71 5.28 -25.25
CA LEU A 8 7.49 4.56 -25.57
C LEU A 8 7.41 3.22 -24.80
N GLY A 9 8.51 2.44 -24.82
CA GLY A 9 8.58 1.18 -24.08
C GLY A 9 8.36 1.39 -22.59
N PHE A 10 8.98 2.42 -22.01
CA PHE A 10 8.81 2.78 -20.61
C PHE A 10 7.36 3.13 -20.27
N VAL A 11 6.68 3.96 -21.06
CA VAL A 11 5.25 4.31 -20.87
C VAL A 11 4.36 3.07 -20.93
N VAL A 12 4.60 2.16 -21.87
CA VAL A 12 3.85 0.90 -21.98
C VAL A 12 4.04 0.05 -20.72
N ILE A 13 5.26 0.00 -20.17
CA ILE A 13 5.54 -0.71 -18.91
C ILE A 13 4.79 -0.04 -17.75
N MET A 14 4.79 1.28 -17.63
CA MET A 14 4.02 1.98 -16.59
C MET A 14 2.52 1.63 -16.65
N ILE A 15 1.93 1.64 -17.85
CA ILE A 15 0.52 1.30 -18.06
C ILE A 15 0.27 -0.16 -17.66
N LEU A 16 1.15 -1.07 -18.06
CA LEU A 16 1.04 -2.49 -17.70
C LEU A 16 1.00 -2.69 -16.19
N TYR A 17 1.95 -2.09 -15.45
CA TYR A 17 2.02 -2.23 -14.00
C TYR A 17 0.85 -1.54 -13.29
N ALA A 18 0.37 -0.40 -13.79
CA ALA A 18 -0.85 0.24 -13.29
C ALA A 18 -2.07 -0.69 -13.43
N VAL A 19 -2.25 -1.32 -14.59
CA VAL A 19 -3.35 -2.28 -14.83
C VAL A 19 -3.23 -3.49 -13.91
N ILE A 20 -2.03 -4.05 -13.76
CA ILE A 20 -1.78 -5.18 -12.84
C ILE A 20 -2.13 -4.76 -11.41
N GLY A 21 -1.77 -3.55 -10.97
CA GLY A 21 -2.11 -3.02 -9.64
C GLY A 21 -3.62 -2.94 -9.41
N LEU A 22 -4.36 -2.39 -10.38
CA LEU A 22 -5.82 -2.33 -10.32
C LEU A 22 -6.46 -3.72 -10.29
N MET A 23 -5.98 -4.65 -11.11
CA MET A 23 -6.48 -6.03 -11.13
C MET A 23 -6.17 -6.76 -9.82
N ALA A 24 -4.98 -6.57 -9.26
CA ALA A 24 -4.59 -7.12 -7.97
C ALA A 24 -5.47 -6.57 -6.84
N ALA A 25 -5.76 -5.27 -6.82
CA ALA A 25 -6.66 -4.66 -5.84
C ALA A 25 -8.08 -5.20 -5.97
N ALA A 26 -8.62 -5.28 -7.20
CA ALA A 26 -9.95 -5.86 -7.45
C ALA A 26 -10.02 -7.32 -6.97
N GLY A 27 -8.98 -8.11 -7.25
CA GLY A 27 -8.86 -9.49 -6.79
C GLY A 27 -8.79 -9.59 -5.26
N ALA A 28 -7.96 -8.78 -4.62
CA ALA A 28 -7.85 -8.71 -3.17
C ALA A 28 -9.18 -8.35 -2.51
N ILE A 29 -9.88 -7.33 -3.04
CA ILE A 29 -11.22 -6.91 -2.59
C ILE A 29 -12.22 -8.06 -2.73
N PHE A 30 -12.28 -8.68 -3.91
CA PHE A 30 -13.21 -9.77 -4.15
C PHE A 30 -12.99 -10.95 -3.19
N ILE A 31 -11.73 -11.36 -3.00
CA ILE A 31 -11.37 -12.48 -2.12
C ILE A 31 -11.66 -12.13 -0.66
N ALA A 32 -11.21 -10.97 -0.18
CA ALA A 32 -11.39 -10.55 1.21
C ALA A 32 -12.87 -10.46 1.58
N ARG A 33 -13.71 -9.86 0.72
CA ARG A 33 -15.16 -9.77 0.93
C ARG A 33 -15.84 -11.13 0.96
N LYS A 34 -15.33 -12.09 0.19
CA LYS A 34 -15.90 -13.44 0.10
C LYS A 34 -15.58 -14.28 1.33
N ILE A 35 -14.39 -14.10 1.91
CA ILE A 35 -13.88 -14.94 3.00
C ILE A 35 -14.19 -14.33 4.38
N PHE A 36 -14.11 -13.00 4.52
CA PHE A 36 -14.14 -12.34 5.81
C PHE A 36 -15.44 -11.60 6.09
N GLY A 37 -15.87 -11.63 7.35
CA GLY A 37 -16.87 -10.67 7.86
C GLY A 37 -16.26 -9.27 8.05
N PRO A 38 -17.08 -8.22 8.25
CA PRO A 38 -16.63 -6.82 8.25
C PRO A 38 -15.45 -6.50 9.19
N LYS A 39 -15.44 -7.03 10.42
CA LYS A 39 -14.33 -6.81 11.37
C LYS A 39 -13.01 -7.45 10.91
N ALA A 40 -13.10 -8.71 10.47
CA ALA A 40 -11.94 -9.47 10.01
C ALA A 40 -11.39 -8.91 8.69
N GLU A 41 -12.28 -8.41 7.83
CA GLU A 41 -11.92 -7.71 6.60
C GLU A 41 -11.11 -6.44 6.89
N GLN A 42 -11.57 -5.59 7.81
CA GLN A 42 -10.82 -4.39 8.22
C GLN A 42 -9.46 -4.76 8.82
N PHE A 43 -9.42 -5.80 9.65
CA PHE A 43 -8.16 -6.31 10.22
C PHE A 43 -7.21 -6.80 9.13
N PHE A 44 -7.72 -7.54 8.14
CA PHE A 44 -6.95 -8.00 6.99
C PHE A 44 -6.29 -6.83 6.27
N TYR A 45 -7.04 -5.77 5.95
CA TYR A 45 -6.46 -4.59 5.27
C TYR A 45 -5.48 -3.81 6.13
N GLY A 46 -5.67 -3.76 7.45
CA GLY A 46 -4.67 -3.22 8.36
C GLY A 46 -3.37 -4.02 8.29
N MET A 47 -3.45 -5.35 8.33
CA MET A 47 -2.26 -6.18 8.26
C MET A 47 -1.59 -6.16 6.89
N PHE A 48 -2.38 -6.10 5.84
CA PHE A 48 -1.90 -6.03 4.48
C PHE A 48 -1.08 -4.75 4.24
N LEU A 49 -1.49 -3.60 4.80
CA LEU A 49 -0.74 -2.35 4.73
C LEU A 49 0.67 -2.47 5.37
N ILE A 50 0.78 -3.15 6.51
CA ILE A 50 2.09 -3.41 7.14
C ILE A 50 2.98 -4.27 6.24
N LEU A 51 2.40 -5.31 5.64
CA LEU A 51 3.15 -6.23 4.77
C LEU A 51 3.68 -5.53 3.52
N VAL A 52 2.85 -4.71 2.85
CA VAL A 52 3.30 -3.98 1.66
C VAL A 52 4.37 -2.94 2.01
N ALA A 53 4.23 -2.22 3.13
CA ALA A 53 5.27 -1.29 3.59
C ALA A 53 6.59 -2.02 3.90
N ALA A 54 6.53 -3.19 4.54
CA ALA A 54 7.71 -3.97 4.90
C ALA A 54 8.51 -4.48 3.68
N PHE A 55 7.91 -4.54 2.47
CA PHE A 55 8.68 -4.88 1.26
C PHE A 55 9.81 -3.90 0.97
N TYR A 56 9.69 -2.64 1.38
CA TYR A 56 10.77 -1.67 1.25
C TYR A 56 12.02 -2.09 2.01
N LEU A 57 11.89 -2.70 3.19
CA LEU A 57 13.03 -3.25 3.92
C LEU A 57 13.66 -4.45 3.20
N ALA A 58 12.83 -5.27 2.54
CA ALA A 58 13.32 -6.35 1.69
C ALA A 58 14.08 -5.80 0.48
N PHE A 59 13.64 -4.69 -0.11
CA PHE A 59 14.37 -4.01 -1.19
C PHE A 59 15.67 -3.42 -0.71
N VAL A 60 15.70 -2.77 0.46
CA VAL A 60 16.95 -2.28 1.07
C VAL A 60 17.97 -3.40 1.18
N ALA A 61 17.53 -4.56 1.71
CA ALA A 61 18.38 -5.73 1.87
C ALA A 61 18.82 -6.32 0.52
N TYR A 62 17.90 -6.45 -0.45
CA TYR A 62 18.17 -7.05 -1.76
C TYR A 62 19.10 -6.20 -2.63
N PHE A 63 18.88 -4.88 -2.67
CA PHE A 63 19.71 -3.95 -3.43
C PHE A 63 20.97 -3.50 -2.68
N GLY A 64 21.15 -3.92 -1.42
CA GLY A 64 22.34 -3.64 -0.63
C GLY A 64 22.52 -2.17 -0.26
N ASN A 65 21.42 -1.39 -0.16
CA ASN A 65 21.49 0.05 0.09
C ASN A 65 21.52 0.38 1.59
N ALA A 66 22.71 0.34 2.20
CA ALA A 66 22.85 0.56 3.64
C ALA A 66 22.33 1.92 4.14
N ALA A 67 22.41 2.97 3.31
CA ALA A 67 21.99 4.33 3.70
C ALA A 67 20.46 4.47 3.80
N ALA A 68 19.69 3.63 3.09
CA ALA A 68 18.24 3.68 3.07
C ALA A 68 17.58 3.07 4.32
N TRP A 69 18.29 2.24 5.09
CA TRP A 69 17.72 1.57 6.27
C TRP A 69 17.00 2.51 7.23
N HIS A 70 17.58 3.69 7.49
CA HIS A 70 17.00 4.64 8.44
C HIS A 70 15.67 5.21 7.97
N VAL A 71 15.61 5.64 6.70
CA VAL A 71 14.41 6.25 6.11
C VAL A 71 13.32 5.20 5.94
N GLU A 72 13.65 4.04 5.36
CA GLU A 72 12.66 2.98 5.11
C GLU A 72 12.13 2.39 6.42
N THR A 73 12.97 2.19 7.43
CA THR A 73 12.51 1.70 8.74
C THR A 73 11.57 2.71 9.39
N ALA A 74 11.89 4.01 9.32
CA ALA A 74 11.01 5.05 9.84
C ALA A 74 9.66 5.07 9.12
N ALA A 75 9.65 4.99 7.78
CA ALA A 75 8.43 4.92 6.98
C ALA A 75 7.58 3.70 7.35
N VAL A 76 8.19 2.51 7.43
CA VAL A 76 7.51 1.28 7.84
C VAL A 76 6.90 1.37 9.22
N LEU A 77 7.62 1.96 10.20
CA LEU A 77 7.08 2.17 11.54
C LEU A 77 5.86 3.11 11.54
N VAL A 78 5.89 4.17 10.73
CA VAL A 78 4.75 5.08 10.55
C VAL A 78 3.54 4.34 9.97
N PHE A 79 3.73 3.58 8.88
CA PHE A 79 2.65 2.78 8.29
C PHE A 79 2.13 1.68 9.22
N ALA A 80 3.01 1.06 10.01
CA ALA A 80 2.62 0.09 11.03
C ALA A 80 1.74 0.73 12.12
N MET A 81 2.10 1.91 12.62
CA MET A 81 1.27 2.65 13.58
C MET A 81 -0.09 2.99 12.98
N ILE A 82 -0.13 3.57 11.77
CA ILE A 82 -1.38 3.89 11.08
C ILE A 82 -2.24 2.64 10.92
N SER A 83 -1.64 1.50 10.56
CA SER A 83 -2.33 0.22 10.38
C SER A 83 -2.94 -0.30 11.68
N VAL A 84 -2.21 -0.22 12.80
CA VAL A 84 -2.70 -0.63 14.12
C VAL A 84 -3.94 0.18 14.53
N PHE A 85 -3.91 1.50 14.34
CA PHE A 85 -5.10 2.33 14.54
C PHE A 85 -6.20 2.00 13.51
N GLY A 86 -5.80 1.72 12.28
CA GLY A 86 -6.65 1.38 11.15
C GLY A 86 -7.55 0.16 11.36
N VAL A 87 -7.12 -0.80 12.18
CA VAL A 87 -7.94 -1.96 12.57
C VAL A 87 -9.25 -1.54 13.25
N ARG A 88 -9.27 -0.41 13.94
CA ARG A 88 -10.46 0.12 14.64
C ARG A 88 -11.02 1.38 14.01
N ILE A 89 -10.18 2.19 13.36
CA ILE A 89 -10.54 3.51 12.83
C ILE A 89 -10.40 3.45 11.30
N PRO A 90 -11.48 3.23 10.54
CA PRO A 90 -11.40 3.08 9.08
C PRO A 90 -10.70 4.24 8.37
N ILE A 91 -10.86 5.46 8.89
CA ILE A 91 -10.21 6.67 8.34
C ILE A 91 -8.68 6.55 8.37
N ALA A 92 -8.11 5.89 9.39
CA ALA A 92 -6.66 5.67 9.44
C ALA A 92 -6.19 4.73 8.32
N LEU A 93 -6.99 3.71 7.93
CA LEU A 93 -6.64 2.89 6.75
C LEU A 93 -6.70 3.68 5.45
N ILE A 94 -7.71 4.53 5.27
CA ILE A 94 -7.83 5.37 4.07
C ILE A 94 -6.59 6.26 3.94
N ALA A 95 -6.23 6.96 5.02
CA ALA A 95 -5.03 7.79 5.06
C ALA A 95 -3.77 6.96 4.85
N GLY A 96 -3.66 5.79 5.49
CA GLY A 96 -2.51 4.90 5.38
C GLY A 96 -2.23 4.43 3.96
N TYR A 97 -3.24 3.88 3.29
CA TYR A 97 -3.11 3.47 1.88
C TYR A 97 -2.85 4.67 0.96
N SER A 98 -3.53 5.81 1.14
CA SER A 98 -3.23 7.00 0.32
C SER A 98 -1.80 7.53 0.50
N LEU A 99 -1.29 7.55 1.74
CA LEU A 99 0.08 7.96 2.03
C LEU A 99 1.10 6.94 1.52
N HIS A 100 0.79 5.64 1.58
CA HIS A 100 1.66 4.59 1.04
C HIS A 100 1.74 4.68 -0.48
N GLY A 101 0.62 4.85 -1.18
CA GLY A 101 0.65 5.07 -2.63
C GLY A 101 1.40 6.34 -3.04
N LEU A 102 1.42 7.37 -2.18
CA LEU A 102 2.26 8.56 -2.40
C LEU A 102 3.75 8.26 -2.16
N TRP A 103 4.08 7.45 -1.16
CA TRP A 103 5.43 6.94 -0.91
C TRP A 103 5.95 6.14 -2.12
N ASP A 104 5.11 5.28 -2.70
CA ASP A 104 5.43 4.51 -3.91
C ASP A 104 5.71 5.40 -5.11
N LEU A 105 4.89 6.44 -5.32
CA LEU A 105 5.10 7.40 -6.40
C LEU A 105 6.41 8.19 -6.19
N LEU A 106 6.73 8.55 -4.94
CA LEU A 106 7.95 9.26 -4.60
C LEU A 106 9.20 8.42 -4.94
N HIS A 107 9.17 7.12 -4.64
CA HIS A 107 10.21 6.18 -5.04
C HIS A 107 10.38 6.12 -6.56
N GLU A 108 9.27 6.03 -7.30
CA GLU A 108 9.29 5.95 -8.76
C GLU A 108 9.86 7.24 -9.37
N LEU A 109 9.45 8.41 -8.88
CA LEU A 109 9.95 9.71 -9.36
C LEU A 109 11.44 9.91 -9.05
N GLN A 110 11.90 9.47 -7.88
CA GLN A 110 13.32 9.55 -7.52
C GLN A 110 14.16 8.56 -8.34
N ALA A 111 13.66 7.35 -8.60
CA ALA A 111 14.36 6.34 -9.40
C ALA A 111 14.65 6.81 -10.83
N TYR A 112 13.79 7.64 -11.43
CA TYR A 112 14.03 8.24 -12.75
C TYR A 112 14.58 9.66 -12.74
N GLY A 113 14.95 10.18 -11.56
CA GLY A 113 15.50 11.53 -11.43
C GLY A 113 14.52 12.65 -11.77
N ALA A 114 13.21 12.38 -11.80
CA ALA A 114 12.16 13.37 -12.05
C ALA A 114 11.92 14.27 -10.83
N TYR A 115 12.24 13.78 -9.63
CA TYR A 115 12.16 14.52 -8.37
C TYR A 115 13.24 14.05 -7.40
N SER A 116 13.86 14.97 -6.65
CA SER A 116 14.96 14.66 -5.73
C SER A 116 14.63 15.19 -4.33
N ALA A 117 13.74 14.48 -3.65
CA ALA A 117 13.36 14.82 -2.26
C ALA A 117 14.42 14.39 -1.25
N PHE A 118 15.16 13.34 -1.58
CA PHE A 118 16.22 12.77 -0.76
C PHE A 118 17.54 12.74 -1.52
N GLU A 119 18.64 12.73 -0.77
CA GLU A 119 19.97 12.56 -1.35
C GLU A 119 20.10 11.20 -2.06
N PRO A 120 20.94 11.09 -3.09
CA PRO A 120 21.17 9.81 -3.78
C PRO A 120 21.50 8.68 -2.80
N GLY A 121 20.74 7.59 -2.85
CA GLY A 121 20.91 6.43 -1.99
C GLY A 121 20.18 6.50 -0.63
N GLN A 122 19.52 7.59 -0.26
CA GLN A 122 18.71 7.64 0.97
C GLN A 122 17.37 6.91 0.86
N LEU A 123 16.85 6.74 -0.36
CA LEU A 123 15.74 5.84 -0.65
C LEU A 123 16.25 4.55 -1.28
N THR A 124 15.60 3.43 -0.98
CA THR A 124 15.92 2.17 -1.66
C THR A 124 15.56 2.22 -3.14
N ALA A 125 16.33 1.50 -3.95
CA ALA A 125 15.92 1.17 -5.29
C ALA A 125 14.69 0.25 -5.22
N VAL A 126 13.83 0.34 -6.24
CA VAL A 126 12.65 -0.50 -6.42
C VAL A 126 12.72 -1.17 -7.79
N PRO A 127 12.07 -2.33 -7.99
CA PRO A 127 11.93 -2.90 -9.33
C PRO A 127 11.28 -1.90 -10.29
N LEU A 128 11.63 -1.99 -11.58
CA LEU A 128 11.08 -1.11 -12.61
C LEU A 128 9.54 -1.06 -12.54
N ALA A 129 8.97 0.14 -12.48
CA ALA A 129 7.51 0.38 -12.43
C ALA A 129 6.80 -0.11 -11.16
N TYR A 130 7.54 -0.59 -10.16
CA TYR A 130 6.95 -1.16 -8.96
C TYR A 130 6.13 -0.13 -8.18
N GLY A 131 6.61 1.13 -8.13
CA GLY A 131 5.89 2.21 -7.49
C GLY A 131 4.56 2.52 -8.17
N VAL A 132 4.49 2.40 -9.51
CA VAL A 132 3.23 2.57 -10.26
C VAL A 132 2.22 1.47 -9.93
N PHE A 133 2.68 0.22 -9.86
CA PHE A 133 1.83 -0.90 -9.44
C PHE A 133 1.27 -0.69 -8.04
N CYS A 134 2.11 -0.36 -7.07
CA CYS A 134 1.69 -0.19 -5.67
C CYS A 134 0.78 1.02 -5.51
N ALA A 135 1.11 2.16 -6.13
CA ALA A 135 0.26 3.35 -6.09
C ALA A 135 -1.14 3.07 -6.68
N ALA A 136 -1.24 2.34 -7.79
CA ALA A 136 -2.52 1.96 -8.37
C ALA A 136 -3.32 1.02 -7.45
N PHE A 137 -2.64 0.05 -6.82
CA PHE A 137 -3.25 -0.84 -5.85
C PHE A 137 -3.78 -0.07 -4.64
N ASP A 138 -2.95 0.77 -4.04
CA ASP A 138 -3.24 1.49 -2.80
C ASP A 138 -4.33 2.53 -2.94
N VAL A 139 -4.34 3.29 -4.04
CA VAL A 139 -5.43 4.24 -4.31
C VAL A 139 -6.76 3.50 -4.44
N CYS A 140 -6.76 2.32 -5.07
CA CYS A 140 -7.95 1.48 -5.18
C CYS A 140 -8.41 0.96 -3.81
N ILE A 141 -7.49 0.45 -2.98
CA ILE A 141 -7.82 0.01 -1.62
C ILE A 141 -8.27 1.19 -0.74
N ALA A 142 -7.66 2.36 -0.83
CA ALA A 142 -8.09 3.54 -0.08
C ALA A 142 -9.52 3.95 -0.45
N ALA A 143 -9.86 3.96 -1.75
CA ALA A 143 -11.22 4.21 -2.22
C ALA A 143 -12.21 3.14 -1.73
N TYR A 144 -11.78 1.88 -1.70
CA TYR A 144 -12.57 0.78 -1.15
C TYR A 144 -12.80 0.93 0.35
N CYS A 145 -11.75 1.20 1.14
CA CYS A 145 -11.83 1.48 2.57
C CYS A 145 -12.79 2.63 2.84
N TYR A 146 -12.75 3.69 2.01
CA TYR A 146 -13.71 4.79 2.11
C TYR A 146 -15.14 4.29 1.89
N ALA A 147 -15.41 3.54 0.82
CA ALA A 147 -16.75 2.98 0.57
C ALA A 147 -17.24 2.06 1.70
N ARG A 148 -16.34 1.26 2.30
CA ARG A 148 -16.66 0.23 3.30
C ARG A 148 -16.72 0.74 4.75
N ARG A 149 -16.19 1.93 5.02
CA ARG A 149 -15.98 2.48 6.38
C ARG A 149 -17.19 2.38 7.32
N ALA A 150 -18.39 2.64 6.82
CA ALA A 150 -19.60 2.67 7.65
C ALA A 150 -19.97 1.28 8.18
N GLU A 151 -19.86 0.26 7.33
CA GLU A 151 -20.15 -1.13 7.69
C GLU A 151 -19.11 -1.69 8.66
N TRP A 152 -17.85 -1.34 8.49
CA TRP A 152 -16.79 -1.67 9.43
C TRP A 152 -17.04 -1.03 10.80
N SER A 153 -17.30 0.28 10.85
CA SER A 153 -17.63 0.98 12.11
C SER A 153 -18.84 0.38 12.80
N ALA A 154 -19.91 0.09 12.05
CA ALA A 154 -21.12 -0.52 12.61
C ALA A 154 -20.84 -1.92 13.18
N ALA A 155 -20.02 -2.72 12.52
CA ALA A 155 -19.68 -4.04 13.03
C ALA A 155 -19.02 -3.96 14.42
N TRP A 156 -18.15 -2.98 14.67
CA TRP A 156 -17.49 -2.79 15.96
C TRP A 156 -18.41 -2.33 17.09
N THR A 157 -19.58 -1.74 16.79
CA THR A 157 -20.53 -1.29 17.82
C THR A 157 -21.56 -2.34 18.21
N VAL A 158 -21.77 -3.37 17.37
CA VAL A 158 -22.65 -4.51 17.72
C VAL A 158 -22.01 -5.30 18.86
N GLN A 159 -22.67 -5.30 20.03
CA GLN A 159 -22.30 -6.15 21.16
C GLN A 159 -22.55 -7.63 20.83
N PRO A 160 -21.70 -8.56 21.29
CA PRO A 160 -22.02 -9.97 21.21
C PRO A 160 -23.32 -10.20 21.98
N GLU A 161 -24.27 -10.90 21.36
CA GLU A 161 -25.52 -11.30 22.00
C GLU A 161 -25.19 -12.04 23.31
N ALA A 162 -25.69 -11.54 24.43
CA ALA A 162 -25.44 -12.16 25.73
C ALA A 162 -25.99 -13.58 25.69
N MET A 163 -25.11 -14.57 25.84
CA MET A 163 -25.51 -15.96 25.97
C MET A 163 -26.50 -16.05 27.15
N PRO A 164 -27.74 -16.57 26.96
CA PRO A 164 -28.65 -16.76 28.08
C PRO A 164 -27.98 -17.67 29.12
N PRO A 165 -28.15 -17.40 30.43
CA PRO A 165 -27.67 -18.31 31.45
C PRO A 165 -28.34 -19.68 31.25
N ALA A 166 -27.52 -20.73 31.35
CA ALA A 166 -27.92 -22.13 31.23
C ALA A 166 -28.88 -22.58 32.34
#